data_AF-A0A918RYT7-F1
#
_entry.id   AF-A0A918RYT7-F1
#
_cell.length_a   1.000
_cell.length_b   1.000
_cell.length_c   1.000
_cell.angle_alpha   90.00
_cell.angle_beta   90.00
_cell.angle_gamma   90.00
#
_symmetry.space_group_name_H-M   'P 1'
#
loop_
_entity.id
_entity.type
_entity.pdbx_description
1 polymer ?
#
loop_
_entity_poly.entity_id
_entity_poly.type
_entity_poly.pdbx_seq_one_letter_code
_entity_poly.pdbx_strand_id
1 'polypeptide(L)'
;MLTFVLLVTTSCTSSDRDFFESAYGEPSDQINVIAYQTEGSDNLFKSEYAWLLDVSADSDWANRVSSTEFSIGEKSDNGFHVAKHLISKFPHAFIADSTIRLYFVAEVERRSHYILRTEQGDSAIYYVSTI
;
A
#
# COMPACT_ATOMS: atom_id res chain seq x y z
N MET A 1 34.76 1.69 28.45
CA MET A 1 33.94 1.92 27.24
C MET A 1 32.61 1.22 27.46
N LEU A 2 31.49 1.95 27.47
CA LEU A 2 30.16 1.36 27.42
C LEU A 2 29.78 1.18 25.95
N THR A 3 29.63 -0.06 25.51
CA THR A 3 29.04 -0.37 24.21
C THR A 3 27.53 -0.24 24.34
N PHE A 4 26.96 0.78 23.73
CA PHE A 4 25.51 0.91 23.57
C PHE A 4 25.08 -0.12 22.51
N VAL A 5 24.47 -1.22 22.96
CA VAL A 5 23.73 -2.10 22.07
C VAL A 5 22.41 -1.40 21.78
N LEU A 6 22.30 -0.84 20.57
CA LEU A 6 21.05 -0.30 20.07
C LEU A 6 20.11 -1.48 19.81
N LEU A 7 19.23 -1.76 20.76
CA LEU A 7 18.12 -2.69 20.55
C LEU A 7 17.15 -2.01 19.57
N VAL A 8 17.24 -2.37 18.29
CA VAL A 8 16.16 -2.08 17.35
C VAL A 8 15.05 -3.06 17.68
N THR A 9 14.13 -2.65 18.54
CA THR A 9 12.91 -3.41 18.81
C THR A 9 12.03 -3.33 17.56
N THR A 10 12.02 -4.39 16.76
CA THR A 10 10.97 -4.66 15.76
C THR A 10 9.67 -4.91 16.52
N SER A 11 9.02 -3.81 16.91
CA SER A 11 7.64 -3.85 17.41
C SER A 11 6.78 -4.27 16.25
N CYS A 12 6.39 -5.55 16.21
CA CYS A 12 5.32 -6.01 15.34
C CYS A 12 4.05 -5.31 15.83
N THR A 13 3.69 -4.19 15.20
CA THR A 13 2.56 -3.38 15.61
C THR A 13 1.27 -4.05 15.12
N SER A 14 0.13 -3.81 15.77
CA SER A 14 -1.14 -4.42 15.36
C SER A 14 -1.49 -4.14 13.89
N SER A 15 -1.06 -2.97 13.37
CA SER A 15 -1.23 -2.60 11.96
C SER A 15 -0.48 -3.50 10.99
N ASP A 16 0.65 -4.07 11.41
CA ASP A 16 1.46 -4.97 10.57
C ASP A 16 0.69 -6.29 10.41
N ARG A 17 0.24 -6.83 11.54
CA ARG A 17 -0.57 -8.06 11.56
C ARG A 17 -1.85 -7.91 10.75
N ASP A 18 -2.55 -6.79 10.89
CA ASP A 18 -3.77 -6.52 10.12
C ASP A 18 -3.50 -6.48 8.60
N PHE A 19 -2.32 -6.00 8.17
CA PHE A 19 -1.89 -6.07 6.78
C PHE A 19 -1.66 -7.52 6.32
N PHE A 20 -0.84 -8.29 7.05
CA PHE A 20 -0.52 -9.68 6.67
C PHE A 20 -1.78 -10.58 6.62
N GLU A 21 -2.77 -10.31 7.47
CA GLU A 21 -4.05 -11.03 7.46
C GLU A 21 -5.03 -10.54 6.37
N SER A 22 -4.89 -9.29 5.90
CA SER A 22 -5.82 -8.67 4.93
C SER A 22 -5.30 -8.63 3.50
N ALA A 23 -3.99 -8.79 3.28
CA ALA A 23 -3.39 -8.72 1.96
C ALA A 23 -3.86 -9.88 1.07
N TYR A 24 -4.05 -9.58 -0.22
CA TYR A 24 -4.24 -10.59 -1.25
C TYR A 24 -2.89 -11.20 -1.63
N GLY A 25 -2.86 -12.53 -1.70
CA GLY A 25 -1.62 -13.29 -1.75
C GLY A 25 -0.94 -13.34 -0.38
N GLU A 26 0.09 -14.16 -0.26
CA GLU A 26 0.87 -14.26 0.98
C GLU A 26 2.04 -13.25 0.90
N PRO A 27 1.96 -12.09 1.58
CA PRO A 27 3.08 -11.17 1.71
C PRO A 27 4.26 -11.80 2.45
N SER A 28 5.47 -11.49 2.01
CA SER A 28 6.71 -11.89 2.67
C SER A 28 6.89 -11.14 4.00
N ASP A 29 7.47 -11.81 5.00
CA ASP A 29 7.85 -11.23 6.28
C ASP A 29 8.93 -10.12 6.16
N GLN A 30 9.50 -9.97 4.97
CA GLN A 30 10.46 -8.92 4.62
C GLN A 30 9.80 -7.58 4.24
N ILE A 31 8.48 -7.57 4.01
CA ILE A 31 7.74 -6.33 3.74
C ILE A 31 7.57 -5.58 5.06
N ASN A 32 7.97 -4.31 5.06
CA ASN A 32 7.86 -3.47 6.26
C ASN A 32 6.70 -2.47 6.10
N VAL A 33 5.80 -2.45 7.07
CA VAL A 33 4.71 -1.47 7.13
C VAL A 33 5.24 -0.18 7.76
N ILE A 34 5.33 0.86 6.95
CA ILE A 34 5.84 2.18 7.38
C ILE A 34 4.74 2.96 8.12
N ALA A 35 3.52 2.93 7.57
CA ALA A 35 2.39 3.67 8.12
C ALA A 35 1.07 2.98 7.75
N TYR A 36 0.05 3.23 8.57
CA TYR A 36 -1.27 2.67 8.41
C TYR A 36 -2.32 3.76 8.61
N GLN A 37 -3.36 3.73 7.78
CA GLN A 37 -4.49 4.64 7.87
C GLN A 37 -5.79 3.84 7.83
N THR A 38 -6.63 4.08 8.84
CA THR A 38 -8.02 3.66 8.91
C THR A 38 -8.88 4.88 9.14
N GLU A 39 -9.68 5.27 8.16
CA GLU A 39 -10.89 6.07 8.38
C GLU A 39 -11.56 6.48 7.06
N GLY A 40 -12.89 6.56 7.14
CA GLY A 40 -13.73 7.45 6.33
C GLY A 40 -14.47 6.79 5.18
N SER A 41 -15.79 6.65 5.32
CA SER A 41 -16.69 6.51 4.17
C SER A 41 -16.64 7.81 3.37
N ASP A 42 -15.90 7.84 2.27
CA ASP A 42 -16.07 8.89 1.28
C ASP A 42 -17.15 8.44 0.29
N ASN A 43 -17.78 9.38 -0.43
CA ASN A 43 -18.88 9.06 -1.35
C ASN A 43 -18.49 8.06 -2.49
N LEU A 44 -17.20 7.74 -2.61
CA LEU A 44 -16.65 6.79 -3.56
C LEU A 44 -16.39 5.39 -2.95
N PHE A 45 -16.15 5.23 -1.64
CA PHE A 45 -15.74 3.96 -1.00
C PHE A 45 -16.19 3.86 0.47
N LYS A 46 -16.74 2.69 0.90
CA LYS A 46 -17.44 2.57 2.20
C LYS A 46 -16.58 2.22 3.41
N SER A 47 -15.45 1.55 3.25
CA SER A 47 -14.48 1.27 4.34
C SER A 47 -13.12 0.96 3.73
N GLU A 48 -12.09 1.56 4.31
CA GLU A 48 -10.79 1.79 3.66
C GLU A 48 -9.66 1.43 4.61
N TYR A 49 -8.92 0.37 4.30
CA TYR A 49 -7.62 0.13 4.91
C TYR A 49 -6.54 0.51 3.90
N ALA A 50 -5.61 1.36 4.32
CA ALA A 50 -4.46 1.71 3.51
C ALA A 50 -3.18 1.54 4.33
N TRP A 51 -2.19 0.90 3.73
CA TRP A 51 -0.86 0.71 4.30
C TRP A 51 0.19 1.28 3.37
N LEU A 52 1.09 2.10 3.91
CA LEU A 52 2.33 2.49 3.26
C LEU A 52 3.38 1.43 3.58
N LEU A 53 3.96 0.85 2.55
CA LEU A 53 4.86 -0.29 2.60
C LEU A 53 6.23 0.09 2.03
N ASP A 54 7.28 -0.38 2.71
CA ASP A 54 8.58 -0.62 2.10
C ASP A 54 8.59 -2.05 1.55
N VAL A 55 8.69 -2.16 0.24
CA VAL A 55 8.75 -3.44 -0.50
C VAL A 55 10.10 -3.64 -1.16
N SER A 56 11.11 -2.84 -0.82
CA SER A 56 12.45 -2.92 -1.42
C SER A 56 13.12 -4.28 -1.23
N ALA A 57 12.82 -4.96 -0.11
CA ALA A 57 13.35 -6.29 0.20
C ALA A 57 12.64 -7.44 -0.55
N ASP A 58 11.38 -7.24 -0.98
CA ASP A 58 10.61 -8.21 -1.79
C ASP A 58 9.68 -7.49 -2.77
N SER A 59 10.30 -6.86 -3.78
CA SER A 59 9.55 -6.20 -4.86
C SER A 59 8.82 -7.22 -5.75
N ASP A 60 9.23 -8.49 -5.70
CA ASP A 60 8.63 -9.58 -6.44
C ASP A 60 7.23 -9.91 -5.95
N TRP A 61 6.96 -9.88 -4.63
CA TRP A 61 5.60 -10.03 -4.13
C TRP A 61 4.66 -8.98 -4.74
N ALA A 62 5.06 -7.72 -4.69
CA ALA A 62 4.27 -6.64 -5.24
C ALA A 62 4.07 -6.79 -6.77
N ASN A 63 5.07 -7.32 -7.49
CA ASN A 63 4.95 -7.65 -8.92
C ASN A 63 3.95 -8.79 -9.18
N ARG A 64 3.97 -9.84 -8.35
CA ARG A 64 3.08 -11.01 -8.49
C ARG A 64 1.61 -10.65 -8.29
N VAL A 65 1.32 -9.73 -7.37
CA VAL A 65 -0.07 -9.34 -7.04
C VAL A 65 -0.61 -8.21 -7.94
N SER A 66 0.26 -7.48 -8.65
CA SER A 66 -0.14 -6.48 -9.65
C SER A 66 -0.75 -7.15 -10.90
N SER A 67 -2.08 -7.16 -11.03
CA SER A 67 -2.75 -7.84 -12.15
C SER A 67 -3.09 -6.91 -13.32
N THR A 68 -3.88 -5.86 -13.08
CA THR A 68 -4.34 -4.93 -14.13
C THR A 68 -3.87 -3.51 -13.81
N GLU A 69 -3.07 -2.92 -14.70
CA GLU A 69 -2.62 -1.53 -14.57
C GLU A 69 -3.75 -0.56 -14.96
N PHE A 70 -3.98 0.45 -14.12
CA PHE A 70 -4.79 1.62 -14.46
C PHE A 70 -3.88 2.77 -14.89
N SER A 71 -4.17 3.36 -16.04
CA SER A 71 -3.48 4.56 -16.52
C SER A 71 -3.77 5.76 -15.61
N ILE A 72 -2.74 6.31 -14.96
CA ILE A 72 -2.83 7.54 -14.14
C ILE A 72 -2.53 8.79 -14.99
N GLY A 73 -2.93 8.80 -16.27
CA GLY A 73 -2.58 9.85 -17.24
C GLY A 73 -3.74 10.78 -17.61
N GLU A 74 -4.96 10.27 -17.60
CA GLU A 74 -6.14 11.01 -18.07
C GLU A 74 -6.98 11.47 -16.86
N LYS A 75 -7.17 12.79 -16.72
CA LYS A 75 -7.89 13.42 -15.60
C LYS A 75 -9.35 12.96 -15.45
N SER A 76 -9.87 12.16 -16.37
CA SER A 76 -11.24 11.62 -16.39
C SER A 76 -11.35 10.18 -15.89
N ASP A 77 -10.24 9.49 -15.63
CA ASP A 77 -10.30 8.07 -15.27
C ASP A 77 -10.44 7.87 -13.76
N ASN A 78 -11.29 6.91 -13.39
CA ASN A 78 -11.47 6.50 -11.99
C ASN A 78 -10.14 6.13 -11.31
N GLY A 79 -9.17 5.59 -12.07
CA GLY A 79 -7.82 5.28 -11.57
C GLY A 79 -7.01 6.51 -11.14
N PHE A 80 -7.16 7.64 -11.83
CA PHE A 80 -6.50 8.90 -11.47
C PHE A 80 -7.00 9.43 -10.12
N HIS A 81 -8.32 9.39 -9.91
CA HIS A 81 -8.93 9.82 -8.65
C HIS A 81 -8.52 8.92 -7.48
N VAL A 82 -8.49 7.60 -7.68
CA VAL A 82 -8.04 6.64 -6.66
C VAL A 82 -6.57 6.87 -6.30
N ALA A 83 -5.67 6.98 -7.29
CA ALA A 83 -4.25 7.22 -7.02
C ALA A 83 -4.04 8.53 -6.22
N LYS A 84 -4.70 9.62 -6.63
CA LYS A 84 -4.62 10.90 -5.93
C LYS A 84 -5.15 10.81 -4.49
N HIS A 85 -6.27 10.12 -4.29
CA HIS A 85 -6.84 9.86 -2.96
C HIS A 85 -5.84 9.12 -2.07
N LEU A 86 -5.25 8.02 -2.54
CA LEU A 86 -4.28 7.23 -1.79
C LEU A 86 -3.03 8.03 -1.40
N ILE A 87 -2.50 8.84 -2.31
CA ILE A 87 -1.34 9.71 -2.01
C ILE A 87 -1.69 10.72 -0.91
N SER A 88 -2.90 11.29 -0.95
CA SER A 88 -3.33 12.28 0.05
C SER A 88 -3.45 11.69 1.47
N LYS A 89 -3.65 10.38 1.62
CA LYS A 89 -3.65 9.69 2.92
C LYS A 89 -2.25 9.58 3.54
N PHE A 90 -1.19 9.67 2.73
CA PHE A 90 0.20 9.63 3.18
C PHE A 90 0.98 10.84 2.64
N PRO A 91 0.65 12.06 3.08
CA PRO A 91 1.21 13.29 2.52
C PRO A 91 2.72 13.44 2.79
N HIS A 92 3.26 12.65 3.74
CA HIS A 92 4.68 12.59 4.06
C HIS A 92 5.39 11.37 3.45
N ALA A 93 4.66 10.47 2.78
CA ALA A 93 5.29 9.41 2.01
C ALA A 93 6.09 10.07 0.89
N PHE A 94 7.38 9.74 0.82
CA PHE A 94 8.31 10.25 -0.17
C PHE A 94 8.04 9.61 -1.55
N ILE A 95 6.81 9.72 -2.05
CA ILE A 95 6.37 9.26 -3.37
C ILE A 95 6.61 10.37 -4.42
N ALA A 96 6.98 11.56 -3.95
CA ALA A 96 6.86 12.85 -4.63
C ALA A 96 7.62 13.03 -5.96
N ASP A 97 8.59 12.18 -6.29
CA ASP A 97 9.41 12.33 -7.51
C ASP A 97 9.45 11.07 -8.39
N SER A 98 8.57 10.09 -8.15
CA SER A 98 8.53 8.84 -8.91
C SER A 98 7.32 8.75 -9.82
N THR A 99 7.49 8.17 -11.01
CA THR A 99 6.35 7.69 -11.80
C THR A 99 5.62 6.65 -10.96
N ILE A 100 4.35 6.89 -10.66
CA ILE A 100 3.51 5.95 -9.92
C ILE A 100 2.60 5.19 -10.88
N ARG A 101 2.27 3.95 -10.51
CA ARG A 101 1.34 3.09 -11.24
C ARG A 101 0.35 2.46 -10.26
N LEU A 102 -0.93 2.50 -10.59
CA LEU A 102 -2.00 1.89 -9.81
C LEU A 102 -2.36 0.57 -10.46
N TYR A 103 -2.41 -0.48 -9.65
CA TYR A 103 -2.82 -1.80 -10.10
C TYR A 103 -4.06 -2.24 -9.33
N PHE A 104 -5.02 -2.79 -10.06
CA PHE A 104 -5.96 -3.74 -9.47
C PHE A 104 -5.19 -4.98 -9.05
N VAL A 105 -5.49 -5.49 -7.87
CA VAL A 105 -4.92 -6.75 -7.37
C VAL A 105 -5.95 -7.86 -7.55
N ALA A 106 -7.06 -7.79 -6.82
CA ALA A 106 -8.13 -8.79 -6.84
C ALA A 106 -9.42 -8.24 -6.20
N GLU A 107 -10.54 -8.96 -6.38
CA GLU A 107 -11.75 -8.80 -5.59
C GLU A 107 -11.98 -10.08 -4.77
N VAL A 108 -12.00 -9.97 -3.44
CA VAL A 108 -12.17 -11.09 -2.51
C VAL A 108 -13.18 -10.70 -1.43
N GLU A 109 -14.18 -11.54 -1.20
CA GLU A 109 -15.18 -11.32 -0.13
C GLU A 109 -15.84 -9.92 -0.15
N ARG A 110 -16.15 -9.40 -1.36
CA ARG A 110 -16.71 -8.05 -1.58
C ARG A 110 -15.75 -6.90 -1.21
N ARG A 111 -14.45 -7.20 -1.17
CA ARG A 111 -13.38 -6.24 -1.00
C ARG A 111 -12.57 -6.16 -2.28
N SER A 112 -12.33 -4.96 -2.77
CA SER A 112 -11.44 -4.71 -3.89
C SER A 112 -10.07 -4.30 -3.37
N HIS A 113 -9.04 -4.97 -3.88
CA HIS A 113 -7.66 -4.77 -3.49
C HIS A 113 -6.93 -4.02 -4.60
N TYR A 114 -6.13 -3.04 -4.20
CA TYR A 114 -5.34 -2.21 -5.10
C TYR A 114 -3.94 -2.04 -4.51
N ILE A 115 -2.98 -1.84 -5.40
CA ILE A 115 -1.62 -1.47 -5.00
C ILE A 115 -1.16 -0.31 -5.88
N LEU A 116 -0.81 0.81 -5.25
CA LEU A 116 -0.17 1.95 -5.89
C LEU A 116 1.33 1.85 -5.65
N ARG A 117 2.14 1.81 -6.69
CA ARG A 117 3.58 1.58 -6.58
C ARG A 117 4.38 2.64 -7.29
N THR A 118 5.59 2.88 -6.81
CA THR A 118 6.61 3.60 -7.57
C THR A 118 7.13 2.69 -8.69
N GLU A 119 7.56 3.27 -9.81
CA GLU A 119 8.22 2.53 -10.91
C GLU A 119 9.51 1.84 -10.46
N GLN A 120 10.17 2.40 -9.44
CA GLN A 120 11.33 1.82 -8.78
C GLN A 120 10.99 0.57 -7.96
N GLY A 121 9.70 0.38 -7.63
CA GLY A 121 9.18 -0.83 -7.00
C GLY A 121 9.61 -1.02 -5.55
N ASP A 122 10.15 0.01 -4.92
CA ASP A 122 10.71 0.05 -3.56
C ASP A 122 9.68 0.46 -2.50
N SER A 123 8.71 1.28 -2.88
CA SER A 123 7.61 1.72 -2.01
C SER A 123 6.25 1.44 -2.64
N ALA A 124 5.27 1.10 -1.81
CA ALA A 124 3.91 0.85 -2.24
C ALA A 124 2.87 1.38 -1.24
N ILE A 125 1.69 1.75 -1.73
CA ILE A 125 0.48 1.88 -0.93
C ILE A 125 -0.42 0.69 -1.27
N TYR A 126 -0.64 -0.19 -0.31
CA TYR A 126 -1.62 -1.26 -0.43
C TYR A 126 -2.96 -0.78 0.11
N TYR A 127 -4.03 -1.00 -0.65
CA TYR A 127 -5.35 -0.46 -0.35
C TYR A 127 -6.43 -1.52 -0.52
N VAL A 128 -7.32 -1.60 0.47
CA VAL A 128 -8.48 -2.49 0.47
C VAL A 128 -9.73 -1.64 0.64
N SER A 129 -10.65 -1.72 -0.33
CA SER A 129 -11.95 -1.04 -0.28
C SER A 129 -13.10 -2.03 -0.22
N THR A 130 -14.11 -1.75 0.61
CA THR A 130 -15.40 -2.46 0.58
C THR A 130 -16.41 -1.64 -0.26
N ILE A 131 -17.12 -2.30 -1.18
CA ILE A 131 -18.21 -1.69 -1.97
C ILE A 131 -19.48 -1.48 -1.13
#